data_AF-A0A4Y1RPG3-F1
#
_entry.id   AF-A0A4Y1RPG3-F1
#
_cell.length_a   1.000
_cell.length_b   1.000
_cell.length_c   1.000
_cell.angle_alpha   90.00
_cell.angle_beta   90.00
_cell.angle_gamma   90.00
#
_symmetry.space_group_name_H-M   'P 1'
#
loop_
_entity.id
_entity.type
_entity.pdbx_description
1 polymer ?
#
loop_
_entity_poly.entity_id
_entity_poly.type
_entity_poly.pdbx_seq_one_letter_code
_entity_poly.pdbx_strand_id
1 'polypeptide(L)'
;VLNPKILGTCFMKLINELTQMKLIQSKSNPRNPIQSNPTTTQIAPPLVICNPIHLPIGLPKEETMITKMNIKKRKISGPPEETRKMTEIVANLTIPHSQSNNTNFTIIPTLMLKLSLYLSALSSATMSLWVQSNRLLPSNVNYSKKRHVGDGVKCMAVAAETEPKKKGGYQIQTLTNWLLKQEQEGVIDAELTIVLSSISLACKQIASLVQRASVSNLTGIQGAVNIQGEDQKKLDVVSNEVFSNCLRSSGRTGIIASEEEDVPVAVEESYSGNYIVVFDPLDGSSNIDAAVSTGSIFGIYSPNDECFASIEEDSTLDSAEQKCVVSVCQPGSNLLAAGYCMYSSSVIFVLTIGKGVFAFALDPMYGEFVLTQENIQIPKAGKIYSFNEGNYQLWDDKLKKYIDDLKDPGPSGKPYSARYIGSLVGDFHRTLLYGGIYGYPRDKKSKNGKLRLLYECAPMSFIVEQAGGKGSDGSARVLDIQPTEIHQRVPLYIGSVEEVEKLEKYLA
;
A
#
# COMPACT_ATOMS: atom_id res chain seq x y z
N VAL A 1 23.24 -33.09 -6.83
CA VAL A 1 24.33 -33.29 -7.82
C VAL A 1 23.75 -33.01 -9.20
N LEU A 2 23.94 -31.80 -9.72
CA LEU A 2 23.39 -31.38 -11.01
C LEU A 2 24.43 -31.61 -12.13
N ASN A 3 23.94 -32.05 -13.30
CA ASN A 3 24.72 -32.57 -14.41
C ASN A 3 25.54 -31.46 -15.11
N PRO A 4 26.89 -31.56 -15.18
CA PRO A 4 27.77 -30.51 -15.73
C PRO A 4 27.58 -30.24 -17.23
N LYS A 5 26.86 -31.08 -17.98
CA LYS A 5 26.55 -30.83 -19.39
C LYS A 5 25.52 -29.72 -19.61
N ILE A 6 24.61 -29.49 -18.65
CA ILE A 6 23.52 -28.49 -18.79
C ILE A 6 24.03 -27.07 -18.52
N LEU A 7 25.01 -26.91 -17.62
CA LEU A 7 25.60 -25.60 -17.33
C LEU A 7 26.40 -25.03 -18.52
N GLY A 8 27.09 -25.89 -19.27
CA GLY A 8 27.87 -25.48 -20.44
C GLY A 8 27.00 -24.97 -21.60
N THR A 9 25.79 -25.53 -21.76
CA THR A 9 24.88 -25.11 -22.84
C THR A 9 24.22 -23.78 -22.55
N CYS A 10 23.86 -23.49 -21.29
CA CYS A 10 23.30 -22.19 -20.91
C CYS A 10 24.33 -21.06 -20.99
N PHE A 11 25.59 -21.32 -20.62
CA PHE A 11 26.65 -20.30 -20.66
C PHE A 11 27.01 -19.89 -22.10
N MET A 12 27.03 -20.83 -23.04
CA MET A 12 27.28 -20.53 -24.45
C MET A 12 26.11 -19.80 -25.13
N LYS A 13 24.87 -20.01 -24.69
CA LYS A 13 23.69 -19.28 -25.19
C LYS A 13 23.71 -17.81 -24.78
N LEU A 14 24.11 -17.53 -23.53
CA LEU A 14 24.22 -16.17 -23.00
C LEU A 14 25.34 -15.34 -23.66
N ILE A 15 26.47 -15.98 -23.99
CA ILE A 15 27.58 -15.32 -24.72
C ILE A 15 27.16 -14.97 -26.15
N ASN A 16 26.36 -15.82 -26.81
CA ASN A 16 25.91 -15.55 -28.17
C ASN A 16 24.91 -14.38 -28.25
N GLU A 17 23.99 -14.26 -27.28
CA GLU A 17 23.04 -13.13 -27.24
C GLU A 17 23.72 -11.78 -26.92
N LEU A 18 24.71 -11.78 -26.03
CA LEU A 18 25.51 -10.58 -25.73
C LEU A 18 26.38 -10.13 -26.92
N THR A 19 26.76 -11.06 -27.79
CA THR A 19 27.54 -10.76 -29.00
C THR A 19 26.64 -10.16 -30.11
N GLN A 20 25.38 -10.57 -30.19
CA GLN A 20 24.39 -10.00 -31.12
C GLN A 20 23.96 -8.58 -30.73
N MET A 21 23.82 -8.28 -29.43
CA MET A 21 23.48 -6.91 -28.97
C MET A 21 24.57 -5.87 -29.29
N LYS A 22 25.86 -6.25 -29.28
CA LYS A 22 26.96 -5.35 -29.66
C LYS A 22 27.06 -5.07 -31.16
N LEU A 23 26.52 -5.94 -32.01
CA LEU A 23 26.53 -5.75 -33.47
C LEU A 23 25.44 -4.78 -33.94
N ILE A 24 24.33 -4.66 -33.20
CA ILE A 24 23.19 -3.78 -33.54
C ILE A 24 23.49 -2.30 -33.21
N GLN A 25 24.31 -2.01 -32.18
CA GLN A 25 24.69 -0.63 -31.81
C GLN A 25 25.74 0.03 -32.73
N SER A 26 26.30 -0.68 -33.72
CA SER A 26 27.31 -0.14 -34.65
C SER A 26 26.78 0.27 -36.03
N LYS A 27 25.47 0.16 -36.29
CA LYS A 27 24.85 0.52 -37.57
C LYS A 27 23.64 1.45 -37.37
N SER A 28 23.85 2.66 -36.90
CA SER A 28 22.88 3.75 -37.06
C SER A 28 23.58 5.11 -37.08
N ASN A 29 24.19 5.44 -38.20
CA ASN A 29 24.53 6.82 -38.52
C ASN A 29 24.58 7.00 -40.05
N PRO A 30 23.63 7.75 -40.64
CA PRO A 30 23.89 8.41 -41.90
C PRO A 30 23.80 9.93 -41.72
N ARG A 31 24.95 10.59 -41.94
CA ARG A 31 25.02 11.97 -42.43
C ARG A 31 24.52 11.99 -43.87
N ASN A 32 23.71 12.98 -44.25
CA ASN A 32 23.72 13.65 -45.57
C ASN A 32 22.72 14.83 -45.66
N PRO A 33 22.75 15.71 -46.70
CA PRO A 33 23.30 17.06 -46.57
C PRO A 33 22.30 18.19 -46.91
N ILE A 34 22.79 19.42 -46.79
CA ILE A 34 22.16 20.71 -47.10
C ILE A 34 21.80 20.83 -48.59
N GLN A 35 20.56 21.23 -48.90
CA GLN A 35 20.20 21.92 -50.14
C GLN A 35 19.24 23.10 -49.85
N SER A 36 19.55 24.21 -50.52
CA SER A 36 18.98 25.55 -50.48
C SER A 36 17.80 25.75 -51.44
N ASN A 37 16.80 26.59 -51.10
CA ASN A 37 16.29 27.79 -51.83
C ASN A 37 14.83 28.22 -51.44
N PRO A 38 14.36 29.46 -51.76
CA PRO A 38 13.87 30.42 -50.74
C PRO A 38 12.40 30.90 -50.92
N THR A 39 12.06 32.03 -50.25
CA THR A 39 10.83 32.88 -50.26
C THR A 39 9.67 32.39 -49.35
N THR A 40 9.09 33.15 -48.41
CA THR A 40 8.53 34.52 -48.49
C THR A 40 8.31 35.11 -47.07
N THR A 41 8.54 36.43 -46.95
CA THR A 41 8.00 37.51 -46.07
C THR A 41 6.82 37.16 -45.11
N GLN A 42 6.54 37.74 -43.93
CA GLN A 42 6.83 39.01 -43.21
C GLN A 42 6.06 38.92 -41.84
N ILE A 43 6.56 39.36 -40.66
CA ILE A 43 6.12 40.52 -39.82
C ILE A 43 6.57 40.31 -38.34
N ALA A 44 6.97 41.41 -37.71
CA ALA A 44 7.66 41.69 -36.42
C ALA A 44 6.89 41.36 -35.09
N PRO A 45 7.33 41.69 -33.84
CA PRO A 45 8.53 42.43 -33.35
C PRO A 45 9.31 41.80 -32.14
N PRO A 46 10.41 42.42 -31.65
CA PRO A 46 11.34 41.80 -30.69
C PRO A 46 11.03 42.12 -29.21
N LEU A 47 11.28 41.14 -28.33
CA LEU A 47 11.25 41.33 -26.87
C LEU A 47 12.62 41.77 -26.34
N VAL A 48 12.54 42.75 -25.44
CA VAL A 48 13.62 43.48 -24.77
C VAL A 48 14.44 42.60 -23.83
N ILE A 49 15.77 42.72 -23.93
CA ILE A 49 16.77 42.18 -23.00
C ILE A 49 16.97 43.23 -21.88
N CYS A 50 16.75 42.84 -20.62
CA CYS A 50 17.18 43.62 -19.46
C CYS A 50 18.34 42.90 -18.75
N ASN A 51 19.49 43.58 -18.72
CA ASN A 51 20.66 43.22 -17.92
C ASN A 51 20.48 43.63 -16.43
N PRO A 52 21.22 43.01 -15.50
CA PRO A 52 21.10 43.23 -14.06
C PRO A 52 21.85 44.49 -13.59
N ILE A 53 21.27 45.19 -12.60
CA ILE A 53 21.85 46.37 -11.93
C ILE A 53 22.42 45.96 -10.57
N HIS A 54 23.57 46.57 -10.23
CA HIS A 54 24.40 46.38 -9.04
C HIS A 54 24.06 47.36 -7.88
N LEU A 55 24.15 46.84 -6.64
CA LEU A 55 24.58 47.47 -5.34
C LEU A 55 23.66 48.51 -4.65
N PRO A 56 23.76 48.79 -3.30
CA PRO A 56 24.80 48.41 -2.31
C PRO A 56 24.37 47.96 -0.87
N ILE A 57 25.30 47.26 -0.20
CA ILE A 57 25.77 47.30 1.23
C ILE A 57 24.77 47.24 2.42
N GLY A 58 25.00 46.26 3.32
CA GLY A 58 24.77 46.39 4.78
C GLY A 58 24.31 45.12 5.51
N LEU A 59 25.24 44.34 6.09
CA LEU A 59 24.92 43.21 6.98
C LEU A 59 25.47 43.49 8.39
N PRO A 60 24.65 43.41 9.47
CA PRO A 60 25.13 43.36 10.84
C PRO A 60 25.53 41.94 11.24
N LYS A 61 26.54 41.86 12.11
CA LYS A 61 26.99 40.67 12.83
C LYS A 61 26.00 40.37 13.95
N GLU A 62 25.52 39.14 14.06
CA GLU A 62 24.86 38.64 15.28
C GLU A 62 25.63 37.47 15.88
N GLU A 63 25.86 37.62 17.18
CA GLU A 63 26.61 36.79 18.09
C GLU A 63 25.82 35.52 18.45
N THR A 64 26.51 34.38 18.44
CA THR A 64 25.94 33.10 18.85
C THR A 64 25.97 33.01 20.38
N MET A 65 24.83 33.20 21.04
CA MET A 65 24.67 32.89 22.46
C MET A 65 24.74 31.38 22.70
N ILE A 66 25.83 30.92 23.30
CA ILE A 66 25.96 29.57 23.86
C ILE A 66 25.32 29.56 25.26
N THR A 67 24.12 29.00 25.36
CA THR A 67 23.50 28.69 26.65
C THR A 67 24.17 27.47 27.27
N LYS A 68 24.91 27.69 28.37
CA LYS A 68 25.42 26.64 29.25
C LYS A 68 24.25 26.02 30.02
N MET A 69 23.97 24.73 29.80
CA MET A 69 23.16 23.91 30.72
C MET A 69 24.00 22.80 31.35
N ASN A 70 24.00 22.82 32.69
CA ASN A 70 24.68 21.91 33.60
C ASN A 70 24.24 20.45 33.40
N ILE A 71 25.20 19.56 33.10
CA ILE A 71 25.02 18.12 33.29
C ILE A 71 25.87 17.65 34.47
N LYS A 72 25.18 17.18 35.51
CA LYS A 72 25.72 16.51 36.70
C LYS A 72 26.57 15.30 36.27
N LYS A 73 27.82 15.27 36.75
CA LYS A 73 28.69 14.08 36.74
C LYS A 73 28.00 12.92 37.50
N ARG A 74 27.65 11.85 36.79
CA ARG A 74 27.53 10.50 37.37
C ARG A 74 28.55 9.59 36.67
N LYS A 75 29.44 9.03 37.47
CA LYS A 75 30.39 7.97 37.10
C LYS A 75 29.60 6.79 36.54
N ILE A 76 29.88 6.39 35.30
CA ILE A 76 29.58 5.05 34.79
C ILE A 76 30.83 4.56 34.06
N SER A 77 31.17 3.32 34.37
CA SER A 77 32.32 2.50 33.94
C SER A 77 32.62 2.54 32.44
N GLY A 78 33.92 2.54 32.10
CA GLY A 78 34.41 2.42 30.73
C GLY A 78 34.08 1.07 30.07
N PRO A 79 34.23 0.98 28.73
CA PRO A 79 33.82 -0.20 27.97
C PRO A 79 34.78 -1.38 28.22
N PRO A 80 34.27 -2.63 28.13
CA PRO A 80 35.07 -3.84 28.33
C PRO A 80 36.12 -4.07 27.24
N GLU A 81 37.09 -4.90 27.58
CA GLU A 81 38.39 -5.19 26.94
C GLU A 81 38.32 -5.71 25.48
N GLU A 82 37.13 -5.87 24.89
CA GLU A 82 36.95 -6.25 23.48
C GLU A 82 37.04 -5.06 22.51
N THR A 83 36.79 -3.84 22.98
CA THR A 83 36.88 -2.61 22.16
C THR A 83 38.32 -2.21 21.83
N ARG A 84 39.32 -2.73 22.57
CA ARG A 84 40.75 -2.41 22.37
C ARG A 84 41.39 -3.26 21.26
N LYS A 85 40.83 -4.44 20.96
CA LYS A 85 41.31 -5.34 19.89
C LYS A 85 40.82 -4.93 18.49
N MET A 86 39.69 -4.23 18.38
CA MET A 86 39.19 -3.71 17.11
C MET A 86 40.02 -2.52 16.58
N THR A 87 40.55 -1.67 17.47
CA THR A 87 41.32 -0.48 17.07
C THR A 87 42.72 -0.83 16.55
N GLU A 88 43.31 -1.95 16.96
CA GLU A 88 44.59 -2.45 16.43
C GLU A 88 44.44 -3.11 15.03
N ILE A 89 43.26 -3.62 14.69
CA ILE A 89 43.02 -4.25 13.38
C ILE A 89 42.81 -3.19 12.29
N VAL A 90 42.18 -2.05 12.62
CA VAL A 90 41.93 -0.96 11.65
C VAL A 90 43.19 -0.14 11.35
N ALA A 91 44.18 -0.11 12.25
CA ALA A 91 45.44 0.61 12.06
C ALA A 91 46.41 -0.05 11.05
N ASN A 92 46.23 -1.35 10.73
CA ASN A 92 47.15 -2.12 9.88
C ASN A 92 46.74 -2.25 8.40
N LEU A 93 45.74 -1.50 7.94
CA LEU A 93 45.23 -1.58 6.54
C LEU A 93 45.41 -0.29 5.72
N THR A 94 46.36 0.56 6.08
CA THR A 94 46.70 1.75 5.27
C THR A 94 47.90 1.47 4.39
N ILE A 95 47.70 1.30 3.07
CA ILE A 95 48.79 1.28 2.05
C ILE A 95 48.79 2.65 1.32
N PRO A 96 49.95 3.28 1.09
CA PRO A 96 50.04 4.65 0.60
C PRO A 96 49.86 4.77 -0.92
N HIS A 97 49.36 5.93 -1.35
CA HIS A 97 49.28 6.35 -2.75
C HIS A 97 50.67 6.62 -3.36
N SER A 98 51.01 5.94 -4.46
CA SER A 98 51.88 6.49 -5.52
C SER A 98 51.66 5.74 -6.86
N GLN A 99 52.08 6.38 -7.95
CA GLN A 99 51.62 6.20 -9.32
C GLN A 99 52.15 4.96 -10.08
N SER A 100 51.38 4.63 -11.14
CA SER A 100 51.81 4.13 -12.46
C SER A 100 51.58 2.64 -12.82
N ASN A 101 50.84 2.48 -13.93
CA ASN A 101 50.86 1.49 -15.01
C ASN A 101 50.71 -0.02 -14.74
N ASN A 102 49.69 -0.59 -15.43
CA ASN A 102 49.59 -1.92 -16.03
C ASN A 102 50.23 -3.11 -15.29
N THR A 103 49.41 -4.03 -14.75
CA THR A 103 49.31 -5.46 -15.18
C THR A 103 48.47 -6.32 -14.20
N ASN A 104 47.66 -7.21 -14.79
CA ASN A 104 47.20 -8.54 -14.33
C ASN A 104 46.34 -8.72 -13.07
N PHE A 105 45.07 -9.06 -13.33
CA PHE A 105 44.08 -9.70 -12.46
C PHE A 105 44.54 -11.09 -11.97
N THR A 106 44.95 -11.23 -10.70
CA THR A 106 45.08 -12.55 -10.05
C THR A 106 44.93 -12.53 -8.51
N ILE A 107 44.01 -11.75 -7.93
CA ILE A 107 43.86 -11.67 -6.44
C ILE A 107 42.44 -11.97 -5.93
N ILE A 108 41.45 -12.17 -6.80
CA ILE A 108 40.04 -12.32 -6.39
C ILE A 108 39.64 -13.76 -5.95
N PRO A 109 40.19 -14.88 -6.47
CA PRO A 109 39.73 -16.22 -6.08
C PRO A 109 40.12 -16.65 -4.65
N THR A 110 41.22 -16.12 -4.11
CA THR A 110 41.79 -16.58 -2.83
C THR A 110 41.08 -16.00 -1.60
N LEU A 111 40.38 -14.86 -1.76
CA LEU A 111 39.63 -14.19 -0.70
C LEU A 111 38.24 -14.83 -0.49
N MET A 112 37.60 -15.29 -1.58
CA MET A 112 36.31 -15.97 -1.52
C MET A 112 36.39 -17.37 -0.90
N LEU A 113 37.50 -18.08 -1.09
CA LEU A 113 37.71 -19.42 -0.49
C LEU A 113 37.88 -19.35 1.04
N LYS A 114 38.51 -18.28 1.56
CA LYS A 114 38.72 -18.08 3.00
C LYS A 114 37.44 -17.66 3.73
N LEU A 115 36.55 -16.90 3.07
CA LEU A 115 35.26 -16.50 3.63
C LEU A 115 34.28 -17.69 3.72
N SER A 116 34.31 -18.59 2.73
CA SER A 116 33.52 -19.83 2.70
C SER A 116 33.87 -20.80 3.84
N LEU A 117 35.16 -20.95 4.18
CA LEU A 117 35.63 -21.85 5.24
C LEU A 117 35.25 -21.33 6.65
N TYR A 118 35.15 -20.01 6.81
CA TYR A 118 34.76 -19.39 8.07
C TYR A 118 33.26 -19.52 8.37
N LEU A 119 32.42 -19.47 7.34
CA LEU A 119 30.97 -19.64 7.44
C LEU A 119 30.56 -21.10 7.73
N SER A 120 31.30 -22.10 7.22
CA SER A 120 31.05 -23.52 7.53
C SER A 120 31.42 -23.92 8.97
N ALA A 121 32.37 -23.23 9.60
CA ALA A 121 32.76 -23.50 10.98
C ALA A 121 31.70 -23.03 12.00
N LEU A 122 30.94 -21.97 11.66
CA LEU A 122 29.88 -21.42 12.51
C LEU A 122 28.60 -22.27 12.53
N SER A 123 28.28 -23.01 11.45
CA SER A 123 27.08 -23.87 11.42
C SER A 123 27.26 -25.20 12.17
N SER A 124 28.51 -25.62 12.41
CA SER A 124 28.82 -26.91 13.04
C SER A 124 28.75 -26.83 14.58
N ALA A 125 28.99 -25.65 15.15
CA ALA A 125 28.99 -25.43 16.59
C ALA A 125 27.58 -25.32 17.20
N THR A 126 26.57 -24.91 16.43
CA THR A 126 25.18 -24.74 16.91
C THR A 126 24.37 -26.04 16.87
N MET A 127 24.71 -26.99 15.99
CA MET A 127 24.01 -28.28 15.89
C MET A 127 24.35 -29.27 17.04
N SER A 128 25.52 -29.12 17.68
CA SER A 128 25.99 -30.05 18.71
C SER A 128 25.36 -29.82 20.09
N LEU A 129 24.83 -28.62 20.35
CA LEU A 129 24.17 -28.27 21.61
C LEU A 129 22.68 -28.65 21.65
N TRP A 130 22.06 -28.90 20.49
CA TRP A 130 20.61 -29.20 20.42
C TRP A 130 20.30 -30.70 20.53
N VAL A 131 21.27 -31.59 20.24
CA VAL A 131 21.07 -33.05 20.22
C VAL A 131 21.19 -33.70 21.60
N GLN A 132 21.69 -32.99 22.62
CA GLN A 132 21.93 -33.54 23.96
C GLN A 132 20.77 -33.40 24.97
N SER A 133 19.68 -32.68 24.65
CA SER A 133 18.59 -32.42 25.60
C SER A 133 17.30 -33.23 25.42
N ASN A 134 17.20 -34.11 24.41
CA ASN A 134 15.96 -34.84 24.11
C ASN A 134 16.14 -36.37 23.95
N ARG A 135 16.76 -37.03 24.93
CA ARG A 135 16.61 -38.48 25.13
C ARG A 135 16.46 -38.75 26.61
N LEU A 136 15.28 -39.26 26.99
CA LEU A 136 14.87 -40.05 28.16
C LEU A 136 13.35 -39.81 28.29
N LEU A 137 12.48 -40.72 27.85
CA LEU A 137 11.91 -41.80 28.67
C LEU A 137 11.26 -42.89 27.77
N PRO A 138 11.29 -44.18 28.18
CA PRO A 138 10.66 -45.28 27.46
C PRO A 138 9.22 -45.58 27.93
N SER A 139 8.50 -46.25 27.04
CA SER A 139 7.12 -46.73 27.10
C SER A 139 6.92 -48.08 27.80
N ASN A 140 5.68 -48.27 28.29
CA ASN A 140 4.93 -49.50 28.63
C ASN A 140 5.22 -50.22 29.96
N VAL A 141 4.15 -50.47 30.75
CA VAL A 141 3.68 -51.82 31.19
C VAL A 141 2.32 -51.70 31.90
N ASN A 142 1.37 -52.55 31.49
CA ASN A 142 0.10 -52.85 32.15
C ASN A 142 0.32 -53.63 33.47
N TYR A 143 -0.38 -53.26 34.55
CA TYR A 143 -0.63 -54.17 35.67
C TYR A 143 -2.05 -54.02 36.26
N SER A 144 -2.65 -55.18 36.49
CA SER A 144 -4.02 -55.42 36.96
C SER A 144 -4.15 -55.28 38.49
N LYS A 145 -5.31 -54.77 38.92
CA LYS A 145 -6.04 -54.94 40.20
C LYS A 145 -5.25 -55.07 41.51
N LYS A 146 -5.49 -54.14 42.43
CA LYS A 146 -5.85 -54.44 43.82
C LYS A 146 -6.71 -53.32 44.42
N ARG A 147 -7.80 -53.73 45.07
CA ARG A 147 -8.77 -52.90 45.80
C ARG A 147 -8.12 -52.33 47.06
N HIS A 148 -8.32 -51.04 47.33
CA HIS A 148 -8.41 -50.53 48.69
C HIS A 148 -9.48 -49.43 48.77
N VAL A 149 -10.35 -49.59 49.76
CA VAL A 149 -11.43 -48.69 50.16
C VAL A 149 -10.82 -47.48 50.87
N GLY A 150 -11.25 -46.28 50.49
CA GLY A 150 -10.91 -45.02 51.15
C GLY A 150 -11.79 -43.90 50.61
N ASP A 151 -12.50 -43.24 51.51
CA ASP A 151 -13.56 -42.26 51.25
C ASP A 151 -13.19 -41.17 50.24
N GLY A 152 -13.98 -41.08 49.17
CA GLY A 152 -13.87 -40.04 48.16
C GLY A 152 -14.68 -38.80 48.55
N VAL A 153 -13.98 -37.75 48.97
CA VAL A 153 -14.50 -36.37 48.92
C VAL A 153 -14.66 -35.99 47.44
N LYS A 154 -15.89 -35.72 47.00
CA LYS A 154 -16.17 -35.14 45.68
C LYS A 154 -15.67 -33.70 45.64
N CYS A 155 -14.50 -33.47 45.06
CA CYS A 155 -14.11 -32.13 44.60
C CYS A 155 -14.79 -31.86 43.26
N MET A 156 -15.77 -30.96 43.26
CA MET A 156 -16.30 -30.38 42.03
C MET A 156 -15.22 -29.49 41.42
N ALA A 157 -14.72 -29.86 40.24
CA ALA A 157 -13.87 -28.99 39.45
C ALA A 157 -14.74 -27.84 38.91
N VAL A 158 -14.60 -26.66 39.50
CA VAL A 158 -15.06 -25.41 38.92
C VAL A 158 -14.21 -25.17 37.68
N ALA A 159 -14.84 -25.01 36.52
CA ALA A 159 -14.16 -24.61 35.30
C ALA A 159 -13.49 -23.25 35.56
N ALA A 160 -12.17 -23.25 35.65
CA ALA A 160 -11.40 -22.02 35.71
C ALA A 160 -11.49 -21.38 34.32
N GLU A 161 -12.14 -20.22 34.24
CA GLU A 161 -12.01 -19.31 33.11
C GLU A 161 -10.51 -19.07 32.90
N THR A 162 -10.00 -19.46 31.74
CA THR A 162 -8.60 -19.21 31.39
C THR A 162 -8.39 -17.71 31.27
N GLU A 163 -7.68 -17.13 32.24
CA GLU A 163 -7.25 -15.73 32.15
C GLU A 163 -6.50 -15.48 30.82
N PRO A 164 -6.73 -14.33 30.16
CA PRO A 164 -6.00 -14.00 28.95
C PRO A 164 -4.52 -13.89 29.27
N LYS A 165 -3.71 -14.79 28.68
CA LYS A 165 -2.24 -14.72 28.74
C LYS A 165 -1.80 -13.31 28.34
N LYS A 166 -1.18 -12.57 29.26
CA LYS A 166 -0.56 -11.26 28.97
C LYS A 166 0.36 -11.40 27.76
N LYS A 167 -0.03 -10.84 26.61
CA LYS A 167 0.83 -10.73 25.43
C LYS A 167 2.11 -10.02 25.88
N GLY A 168 3.26 -10.64 25.66
CA GLY A 168 4.55 -10.03 26.01
C GLY A 168 4.74 -8.72 25.24
N GLY A 169 5.26 -7.67 25.87
CA GLY A 169 5.35 -6.31 25.31
C GLY A 169 6.21 -6.12 24.06
N TYR A 170 6.72 -7.22 23.46
CA TYR A 170 7.53 -7.25 22.24
C TYR A 170 6.95 -8.17 21.15
N GLN A 171 5.71 -8.63 21.28
CA GLN A 171 5.13 -9.51 20.27
C GLN A 171 4.70 -8.71 19.03
N ILE A 172 5.59 -8.65 18.03
CA ILE A 172 5.32 -8.08 16.71
C ILE A 172 4.54 -9.10 15.89
N GLN A 173 3.39 -8.69 15.36
CA GLN A 173 2.64 -9.48 14.39
C GLN A 173 2.69 -8.78 13.02
N THR A 174 3.29 -9.44 12.03
CA THR A 174 3.31 -8.95 10.65
C THR A 174 2.00 -9.27 9.95
N LEU A 175 1.70 -8.55 8.86
CA LEU A 175 0.55 -8.83 7.99
C LEU A 175 0.59 -10.28 7.50
N THR A 176 1.74 -10.77 7.05
CA THR A 176 1.91 -12.17 6.60
C THR A 176 1.52 -13.16 7.69
N ASN A 177 2.02 -12.99 8.92
CA ASN A 177 1.68 -13.87 10.04
C ASN A 177 0.20 -13.75 10.43
N TRP A 178 -0.38 -12.55 10.31
CA TRP A 178 -1.79 -12.33 10.56
C TRP A 178 -2.67 -13.04 9.53
N LEU A 179 -2.36 -12.91 8.23
CA LEU A 179 -3.08 -13.59 7.15
C LEU A 179 -3.02 -15.12 7.28
N LEU A 180 -1.83 -15.68 7.50
CA LEU A 180 -1.67 -17.13 7.72
C LEU A 180 -2.44 -17.63 8.93
N LYS A 181 -2.58 -16.81 9.97
CA LYS A 181 -3.41 -17.16 11.13
C LYS A 181 -4.90 -17.17 10.76
N GLN A 182 -5.36 -16.19 9.98
CA GLN A 182 -6.76 -16.17 9.50
C GLN A 182 -7.07 -17.36 8.59
N GLU A 183 -6.10 -17.79 7.78
CA GLU A 183 -6.20 -19.01 6.96
C GLU A 183 -6.29 -20.27 7.83
N GLN A 184 -5.41 -20.41 8.84
CA GLN A 184 -5.44 -21.55 9.77
C GLN A 184 -6.75 -21.64 10.56
N GLU A 185 -7.35 -20.49 10.87
CA GLU A 185 -8.66 -20.40 11.53
C GLU A 185 -9.84 -20.64 10.57
N GLY A 186 -9.57 -20.82 9.27
CA GLY A 186 -10.59 -21.04 8.24
C GLY A 186 -11.44 -19.81 7.93
N VAL A 187 -10.96 -18.61 8.27
CA VAL A 187 -11.66 -17.34 7.97
C VAL A 187 -11.49 -16.96 6.50
N ILE A 188 -10.31 -17.21 5.95
CA ILE A 188 -9.97 -17.03 4.54
C ILE A 188 -9.35 -18.33 4.01
N ASP A 189 -9.41 -18.55 2.70
CA ASP A 189 -8.69 -19.65 2.07
C ASP A 189 -7.26 -19.25 1.69
N ALA A 190 -6.46 -20.24 1.28
CA ALA A 190 -5.08 -20.02 0.85
C ALA A 190 -4.96 -19.13 -0.39
N GLU A 191 -5.99 -19.10 -1.24
CA GLU A 191 -6.01 -18.33 -2.47
C GLU A 191 -6.16 -16.83 -2.17
N LEU A 192 -7.10 -16.46 -1.30
CA LEU A 192 -7.29 -15.11 -0.80
C LEU A 192 -6.10 -14.64 0.04
N THR A 193 -5.45 -15.52 0.81
CA THR A 193 -4.17 -15.21 1.47
C THR A 193 -3.12 -14.72 0.46
N ILE A 194 -2.99 -15.40 -0.68
CA ILE A 194 -2.04 -15.03 -1.74
C ILE A 194 -2.45 -13.70 -2.38
N VAL A 195 -3.73 -13.51 -2.72
CA VAL A 195 -4.24 -12.25 -3.30
C VAL A 195 -3.93 -11.06 -2.38
N LEU A 196 -4.26 -11.16 -1.09
CA LEU A 196 -4.00 -10.11 -0.10
C LEU A 196 -2.50 -9.85 0.09
N SER A 197 -1.68 -10.90 0.06
CA SER A 197 -0.22 -10.78 0.10
C SER A 197 0.31 -10.03 -1.13
N SER A 198 -0.15 -10.37 -2.34
CA SER A 198 0.20 -9.70 -3.59
C SER A 198 -0.20 -8.22 -3.61
N ILE A 199 -1.40 -7.89 -3.11
CA ILE A 199 -1.85 -6.50 -2.94
C ILE A 199 -0.91 -5.75 -2.00
N SER A 200 -0.54 -6.36 -0.87
CA SER A 200 0.39 -5.72 0.07
C SER A 200 1.77 -5.46 -0.56
N LEU A 201 2.23 -6.36 -1.44
CA LEU A 201 3.48 -6.19 -2.19
C LEU A 201 3.38 -5.04 -3.19
N ALA A 202 2.28 -4.95 -3.94
CA ALA A 202 2.01 -3.81 -4.83
C ALA A 202 2.06 -2.49 -4.06
N CYS A 203 1.38 -2.43 -2.90
CA CYS A 203 1.38 -1.23 -2.07
C CYS A 203 2.78 -0.85 -1.54
N LYS A 204 3.64 -1.82 -1.20
CA LYS A 204 5.04 -1.54 -0.81
C LYS A 204 5.83 -0.93 -1.98
N GLN A 205 5.63 -1.43 -3.20
CA GLN A 205 6.29 -0.89 -4.40
C GLN A 205 5.80 0.53 -4.72
N ILE A 206 4.47 0.75 -4.72
CA ILE A 206 3.86 2.07 -4.95
C ILE A 206 4.32 3.07 -3.89
N ALA A 207 4.38 2.68 -2.61
CA ALA A 207 4.90 3.54 -1.54
C ALA A 207 6.33 4.04 -1.84
N SER A 208 7.20 3.16 -2.34
CA SER A 208 8.56 3.51 -2.76
C SER A 208 8.57 4.48 -3.95
N LEU A 209 7.67 4.27 -4.92
CA LEU A 209 7.53 5.16 -6.08
C LEU A 209 7.04 6.56 -5.67
N VAL A 210 6.00 6.64 -4.83
CA VAL A 210 5.45 7.90 -4.29
C VAL A 210 6.54 8.68 -3.54
N GLN A 211 7.28 8.03 -2.63
CA GLN A 211 8.35 8.67 -1.86
C GLN A 211 9.50 9.20 -2.73
N ARG A 212 9.70 8.61 -3.90
CA ARG A 212 10.79 8.94 -4.83
C ARG A 212 10.31 9.64 -6.09
N ALA A 213 9.05 10.07 -6.14
CA ALA A 213 8.43 10.62 -7.36
C ALA A 213 9.18 11.85 -7.88
N SER A 214 9.56 12.76 -6.99
CA SER A 214 10.33 13.97 -7.33
C SER A 214 11.76 13.68 -7.76
N VAL A 215 12.38 12.61 -7.25
CA VAL A 215 13.74 12.19 -7.62
C VAL A 215 13.74 11.47 -8.97
N SER A 216 12.67 10.73 -9.26
CA SER A 216 12.55 9.87 -10.44
C SER A 216 11.84 10.58 -11.61
N ASN A 217 11.49 11.86 -11.46
CA ASN A 217 10.72 12.67 -12.42
C ASN A 217 9.40 11.98 -12.85
N LEU A 218 8.77 11.26 -11.91
CA LEU A 218 7.43 10.69 -12.07
C LEU A 218 6.32 11.71 -11.73
N THR A 219 6.71 12.93 -11.38
CA THR A 219 5.82 14.08 -11.22
C THR A 219 5.42 14.67 -12.59
N GLY A 220 4.26 15.31 -12.62
CA GLY A 220 3.70 15.93 -13.83
C GLY A 220 2.87 15.01 -14.73
N ILE A 221 2.33 15.63 -15.78
CA ILE A 221 1.35 15.05 -16.70
C ILE A 221 2.04 14.12 -17.70
N GLN A 222 1.43 12.97 -18.01
CA GLN A 222 1.95 12.03 -19.01
C GLN A 222 1.62 12.46 -20.46
N GLY A 223 0.76 13.48 -20.60
CA GLY A 223 0.32 14.03 -21.89
C GLY A 223 -0.91 13.32 -22.46
N ALA A 224 -1.44 12.32 -21.75
CA ALA A 224 -2.69 11.65 -22.06
C ALA A 224 -3.79 12.15 -21.11
N VAL A 225 -4.98 12.37 -21.66
CA VAL A 225 -6.20 12.57 -20.86
C VAL A 225 -6.79 11.18 -20.64
N ASN A 226 -7.05 10.81 -19.38
CA ASN A 226 -7.67 9.53 -19.09
C ASN A 226 -9.14 9.53 -19.59
N ILE A 227 -9.76 8.36 -19.61
CA ILE A 227 -11.12 8.16 -20.14
C ILE A 227 -12.22 8.91 -19.37
N GLN A 228 -11.85 9.51 -18.26
CA GLN A 228 -12.73 10.29 -17.39
C GLN A 228 -12.52 11.80 -17.55
N GLY A 229 -11.67 12.22 -18.48
CA GLY A 229 -11.38 13.62 -18.78
C GLY A 229 -10.42 14.28 -17.78
N GLU A 230 -9.69 13.50 -16.98
CA GLU A 230 -8.67 13.98 -16.04
C GLU A 230 -7.27 13.84 -16.67
N ASP A 231 -6.36 14.78 -16.36
CA ASP A 231 -4.98 14.71 -16.83
C ASP A 231 -4.26 13.55 -16.15
N GLN A 232 -3.97 12.48 -16.89
CA GLN A 232 -3.33 11.28 -16.33
C GLN A 232 -1.90 11.61 -15.91
N LYS A 233 -1.56 11.32 -14.65
CA LYS A 233 -0.19 11.49 -14.18
C LYS A 233 0.61 10.23 -14.44
N LYS A 234 1.92 10.40 -14.62
CA LYS A 234 2.84 9.28 -14.85
C LYS A 234 2.79 8.24 -13.74
N LEU A 235 2.57 8.68 -12.51
CA LEU A 235 2.52 7.79 -11.37
C LEU A 235 1.27 6.91 -11.36
N ASP A 236 0.18 7.35 -11.97
CA ASP A 236 -1.07 6.60 -12.05
C ASP A 236 -0.88 5.37 -12.95
N VAL A 237 -0.31 5.57 -14.14
CA VAL A 237 0.02 4.49 -15.09
C VAL A 237 0.98 3.47 -14.47
N VAL A 238 2.07 3.94 -13.85
CA VAL A 238 3.05 3.04 -13.23
C VAL A 238 2.43 2.28 -12.05
N SER A 239 1.57 2.93 -11.27
CA SER A 239 0.90 2.28 -10.14
C SER A 239 -0.08 1.21 -10.62
N ASN A 240 -0.84 1.49 -11.68
CA ASN A 240 -1.70 0.50 -12.34
C ASN A 240 -0.90 -0.72 -12.82
N GLU A 241 0.21 -0.52 -13.54
CA GLU A 241 1.08 -1.60 -14.00
C GLU A 241 1.62 -2.45 -12.84
N VAL A 242 2.08 -1.81 -11.76
CA VAL A 242 2.59 -2.51 -10.57
C VAL A 242 1.49 -3.37 -9.93
N PHE A 243 0.29 -2.82 -9.77
CA PHE A 243 -0.83 -3.52 -9.16
C PHE A 243 -1.28 -4.71 -10.01
N SER A 244 -1.48 -4.49 -11.30
CA SER A 244 -1.86 -5.51 -12.28
C SER A 244 -0.81 -6.63 -12.37
N ASN A 245 0.49 -6.31 -12.38
CA ASN A 245 1.55 -7.31 -12.42
C ASN A 245 1.63 -8.13 -11.13
N CYS A 246 1.48 -7.51 -9.95
CA CYS A 246 1.46 -8.23 -8.67
C CYS A 246 0.26 -9.18 -8.55
N LEU A 247 -0.91 -8.76 -9.04
CA LEU A 247 -2.11 -9.60 -9.08
C LEU A 247 -2.01 -10.71 -10.13
N ARG A 248 -1.54 -10.41 -11.36
CA ARG A 248 -1.37 -11.42 -12.42
C ARG A 248 -0.38 -12.50 -12.02
N SER A 249 0.76 -12.11 -11.46
CA SER A 249 1.80 -13.05 -10.99
C SER A 249 1.35 -13.92 -9.81
N SER A 250 0.26 -13.56 -9.12
CA SER A 250 -0.36 -14.42 -8.10
C SER A 250 -0.98 -15.69 -8.70
N GLY A 251 -1.46 -15.60 -9.96
CA GLY A 251 -2.24 -16.64 -10.63
C GLY A 251 -3.57 -16.95 -9.94
N ARG A 252 -4.06 -16.10 -9.01
CA ARG A 252 -5.24 -16.34 -8.16
C ARG A 252 -6.39 -15.35 -8.37
N THR A 253 -6.18 -14.33 -9.19
CA THR A 253 -7.22 -13.35 -9.55
C THR A 253 -7.80 -13.74 -10.90
N GLY A 254 -9.12 -13.88 -11.02
CA GLY A 254 -9.78 -14.18 -12.30
C GLY A 254 -10.03 -12.94 -13.14
N ILE A 255 -10.52 -11.86 -12.51
CA ILE A 255 -10.81 -10.59 -13.18
C ILE A 255 -10.19 -9.45 -12.39
N ILE A 256 -9.54 -8.53 -13.10
CA ILE A 256 -9.00 -7.29 -12.57
C ILE A 256 -9.80 -6.14 -13.18
N ALA A 257 -10.33 -5.25 -12.34
CA ALA A 257 -10.93 -4.01 -12.79
C ALA A 257 -10.22 -2.82 -12.14
N SER A 258 -9.63 -1.97 -12.97
CA SER A 258 -8.90 -0.79 -12.53
C SER A 258 -9.71 0.47 -12.84
N GLU A 259 -9.58 1.46 -11.97
CA GLU A 259 -10.07 2.81 -12.23
C GLU A 259 -9.46 3.44 -13.50
N GLU A 260 -8.22 3.05 -13.85
CA GLU A 260 -7.44 3.58 -14.98
C GLU A 260 -7.71 2.86 -16.33
N GLU A 261 -8.51 1.80 -16.33
CA GLU A 261 -8.79 0.98 -17.52
C GLU A 261 -10.28 1.00 -17.87
N ASP A 262 -10.59 1.08 -19.17
CA ASP A 262 -11.97 1.13 -19.67
C ASP A 262 -12.74 -0.18 -19.40
N VAL A 263 -12.05 -1.29 -19.63
CA VAL A 263 -12.63 -2.63 -19.66
C VAL A 263 -11.90 -3.50 -18.62
N PRO A 264 -12.63 -4.31 -17.83
CA PRO A 264 -11.99 -5.23 -16.90
C PRO A 264 -11.16 -6.25 -17.66
N VAL A 265 -9.96 -6.53 -17.14
CA VAL A 265 -9.03 -7.47 -17.75
C VAL A 265 -9.19 -8.83 -17.10
N ALA A 266 -9.62 -9.81 -17.89
CA ALA A 266 -9.54 -11.21 -17.51
C ALA A 266 -8.07 -11.63 -17.39
N VAL A 267 -7.74 -12.37 -16.33
CA VAL A 267 -6.39 -12.87 -16.11
C VAL A 267 -6.30 -14.30 -16.65
N GLU A 268 -5.80 -14.42 -17.88
CA GLU A 268 -5.63 -15.71 -18.56
C GLU A 268 -4.74 -16.69 -17.78
N GLU A 269 -3.77 -16.17 -17.01
CA GLU A 269 -2.81 -16.97 -16.22
C GLU A 269 -3.34 -17.39 -14.83
N SER A 270 -4.65 -17.21 -14.57
CA SER A 270 -5.23 -17.61 -13.29
C SER A 270 -5.49 -19.12 -13.22
N TYR A 271 -4.94 -19.79 -12.22
CA TYR A 271 -5.08 -21.23 -12.03
C TYR A 271 -6.49 -21.63 -11.57
N SER A 272 -7.19 -20.72 -10.88
CA SER A 272 -8.47 -20.97 -10.22
C SER A 272 -9.51 -19.89 -10.48
N GLY A 273 -9.11 -18.63 -10.73
CA GLY A 273 -10.00 -17.55 -11.14
C GLY A 273 -11.10 -17.19 -10.13
N ASN A 274 -10.95 -17.55 -8.85
CA ASN A 274 -12.02 -17.51 -7.86
C ASN A 274 -12.26 -16.13 -7.22
N TYR A 275 -11.51 -15.10 -7.63
CA TYR A 275 -11.63 -13.76 -7.06
C TYR A 275 -11.62 -12.68 -8.14
N ILE A 276 -12.46 -11.69 -7.93
CA ILE A 276 -12.48 -10.45 -8.71
C ILE A 276 -11.88 -9.36 -7.84
N VAL A 277 -10.86 -8.69 -8.34
CA VAL A 277 -10.22 -7.57 -7.63
C VAL A 277 -10.50 -6.28 -8.37
N VAL A 278 -11.19 -5.37 -7.70
CA VAL A 278 -11.39 -4.00 -8.15
C VAL A 278 -10.42 -3.09 -7.41
N PHE A 279 -9.76 -2.15 -8.08
CA PHE A 279 -8.84 -1.23 -7.41
C PHE A 279 -8.76 0.16 -8.05
N ASP A 280 -8.49 1.14 -7.20
CA ASP A 280 -7.95 2.45 -7.58
C ASP A 280 -6.45 2.44 -7.23
N PRO A 281 -5.55 2.48 -8.23
CA PRO A 281 -4.13 2.36 -7.98
C PRO A 281 -3.59 3.56 -7.21
N LEU A 282 -4.17 4.76 -7.37
CA LEU A 282 -3.66 5.98 -6.75
C LEU A 282 -4.70 7.11 -6.65
N ASP A 283 -5.48 7.12 -5.57
CA ASP A 283 -6.37 8.22 -5.20
C ASP A 283 -5.59 9.52 -4.92
N GLY A 284 -6.10 10.63 -5.43
CA GLY A 284 -5.57 11.96 -5.13
C GLY A 284 -4.23 12.24 -5.80
N SER A 285 -3.95 11.60 -6.95
CA SER A 285 -2.73 11.81 -7.72
C SER A 285 -2.47 13.28 -8.07
N SER A 286 -3.54 14.08 -8.23
CA SER A 286 -3.50 15.54 -8.36
C SER A 286 -2.62 16.21 -7.30
N ASN A 287 -2.53 15.66 -6.09
CA ASN A 287 -1.83 16.26 -4.95
C ASN A 287 -0.37 15.81 -4.79
N ILE A 288 0.11 14.86 -5.61
CA ILE A 288 1.50 14.34 -5.52
C ILE A 288 2.53 15.47 -5.64
N ASP A 289 2.31 16.41 -6.56
CA ASP A 289 3.25 17.51 -6.81
C ASP A 289 3.33 18.49 -5.62
N ALA A 290 2.31 18.50 -4.76
CA ALA A 290 2.25 19.28 -3.53
C ALA A 290 2.73 18.49 -2.28
N ALA A 291 3.23 17.25 -2.47
CA ALA A 291 3.69 16.37 -1.40
C ALA A 291 2.64 16.10 -0.30
N VAL A 292 1.36 16.09 -0.69
CA VAL A 292 0.24 15.73 0.21
C VAL A 292 -0.02 14.23 0.11
N SER A 293 -0.68 13.66 1.13
CA SER A 293 -1.03 12.24 1.15
C SER A 293 -1.88 11.81 -0.04
N THR A 294 -1.66 10.56 -0.47
CA THR A 294 -2.38 9.82 -1.51
C THR A 294 -2.57 8.38 -1.02
N GLY A 295 -3.20 7.49 -1.78
CA GLY A 295 -3.32 6.08 -1.41
C GLY A 295 -3.91 5.19 -2.50
N SER A 296 -3.75 3.89 -2.36
CA SER A 296 -4.45 2.90 -3.21
C SER A 296 -5.68 2.36 -2.48
N ILE A 297 -6.73 2.01 -3.22
CA ILE A 297 -7.98 1.46 -2.70
C ILE A 297 -8.25 0.13 -3.40
N PHE A 298 -8.76 -0.87 -2.69
CA PHE A 298 -9.12 -2.14 -3.30
C PHE A 298 -10.35 -2.78 -2.66
N GLY A 299 -11.10 -3.51 -3.47
CA GLY A 299 -12.19 -4.39 -3.07
C GLY A 299 -12.03 -5.77 -3.72
N ILE A 300 -12.43 -6.82 -3.00
CA ILE A 300 -12.35 -8.21 -3.47
C ILE A 300 -13.74 -8.83 -3.39
N TYR A 301 -14.22 -9.33 -4.53
CA TYR A 301 -15.48 -10.04 -4.67
C TYR A 301 -15.25 -11.51 -4.97
N SER A 302 -16.24 -12.34 -4.65
CA SER A 302 -16.37 -13.66 -5.26
C SER A 302 -17.01 -13.50 -6.65
N PRO A 303 -16.60 -14.27 -7.67
CA PRO A 303 -17.33 -14.35 -8.92
C PRO A 303 -18.71 -14.95 -8.67
N ASN A 304 -19.74 -14.41 -9.33
CA ASN A 304 -21.08 -14.98 -9.27
C ASN A 304 -21.17 -16.22 -10.18
N ASP A 305 -21.82 -17.29 -9.70
CA ASP A 305 -22.06 -18.53 -10.45
C ASP A 305 -22.76 -18.28 -11.81
N GLU A 306 -23.60 -17.26 -11.89
CA GLU A 306 -24.34 -16.89 -13.12
C GLU A 306 -23.42 -16.37 -14.25
N CYS A 307 -22.18 -15.97 -13.94
CA CYS A 307 -21.23 -15.50 -14.94
C CYS A 307 -20.47 -16.63 -15.65
N PHE A 308 -20.53 -17.86 -15.14
CA PHE A 308 -19.94 -19.04 -15.78
C PHE A 308 -20.82 -19.68 -16.87
N ALA A 309 -21.82 -18.97 -17.40
CA ALA A 309 -22.63 -19.45 -18.51
C ALA A 309 -21.76 -19.61 -19.79
N SER A 310 -21.36 -20.88 -19.99
CA SER A 310 -20.75 -21.52 -21.15
C SER A 310 -19.63 -20.74 -21.82
N ILE A 311 -18.39 -21.17 -21.53
CA ILE A 311 -17.27 -21.07 -22.47
C ILE A 311 -17.64 -21.99 -23.65
N GLU A 312 -18.46 -21.50 -24.58
CA GLU A 312 -18.41 -22.00 -25.95
C GLU A 312 -17.19 -21.36 -26.60
N GLU A 313 -16.35 -22.16 -27.27
CA GLU A 313 -15.03 -21.82 -27.83
C GLU A 313 -15.06 -20.77 -28.97
N ASP A 314 -16.13 -19.97 -29.08
CA ASP A 314 -16.34 -19.00 -30.16
C ASP A 314 -16.84 -17.64 -29.64
N SER A 315 -16.28 -17.18 -28.51
CA SER A 315 -16.55 -15.84 -27.99
C SER A 315 -15.69 -14.81 -28.72
N THR A 316 -16.31 -13.94 -29.53
CA THR A 316 -15.68 -12.69 -30.01
C THR A 316 -15.27 -11.83 -28.82
N LEU A 317 -14.20 -11.02 -28.95
CA LEU A 317 -13.69 -10.14 -27.87
C LEU A 317 -14.82 -9.37 -27.14
N ASP A 318 -15.75 -8.77 -27.89
CA ASP A 318 -16.91 -8.05 -27.34
C ASP A 318 -17.78 -8.85 -26.36
N SER A 319 -17.89 -10.18 -26.55
CA SER A 319 -18.71 -11.05 -25.71
C SER A 319 -18.01 -11.47 -24.41
N ALA A 320 -16.67 -11.54 -24.41
CA ALA A 320 -15.87 -11.81 -23.21
C ALA A 320 -15.80 -10.57 -22.31
N GLU A 321 -15.66 -9.39 -22.91
CA GLU A 321 -15.67 -8.10 -22.21
C GLU A 321 -17.01 -7.86 -21.51
N GLN A 322 -18.13 -8.09 -22.20
CA GLN A 322 -19.47 -7.99 -21.60
C GLN A 322 -19.68 -8.95 -20.42
N LYS A 323 -19.18 -10.19 -20.50
CA LYS A 323 -19.23 -11.15 -19.39
C LYS A 323 -18.39 -10.69 -18.19
N CYS A 324 -17.20 -10.11 -18.44
CA CYS A 324 -16.36 -9.55 -17.37
C CYS A 324 -17.01 -8.36 -16.69
N VAL A 325 -17.63 -7.45 -17.47
CA VAL A 325 -18.38 -6.30 -16.96
C VAL A 325 -19.50 -6.74 -16.00
N VAL A 326 -20.33 -7.71 -16.42
CA VAL A 326 -21.42 -8.24 -15.59
C VAL A 326 -20.88 -8.87 -14.30
N SER A 327 -19.76 -9.59 -14.39
CA SER A 327 -19.12 -10.23 -13.24
C SER A 327 -18.60 -9.22 -12.20
N VAL A 328 -18.12 -8.07 -12.67
CA VAL A 328 -17.52 -7.01 -11.85
C VAL A 328 -18.59 -6.10 -11.22
N CYS A 329 -19.69 -5.84 -11.94
CA CYS A 329 -20.78 -4.97 -11.48
C CYS A 329 -21.65 -5.66 -10.41
N GLN A 330 -21.09 -5.88 -9.23
CA GLN A 330 -21.79 -6.41 -8.07
C GLN A 330 -22.01 -5.32 -7.01
N PRO A 331 -23.10 -5.37 -6.22
CA PRO A 331 -23.27 -4.48 -5.09
C PRO A 331 -22.13 -4.65 -4.07
N GLY A 332 -21.77 -3.55 -3.41
CA GLY A 332 -20.72 -3.57 -2.40
C GLY A 332 -21.01 -4.50 -1.21
N SER A 333 -22.27 -4.91 -1.01
CA SER A 333 -22.65 -5.93 -0.02
C SER A 333 -22.01 -7.31 -0.27
N ASN A 334 -21.55 -7.58 -1.50
CA ASN A 334 -20.92 -8.84 -1.89
C ASN A 334 -19.39 -8.82 -1.73
N LEU A 335 -18.82 -7.73 -1.20
CA LEU A 335 -17.38 -7.66 -0.90
C LEU A 335 -17.01 -8.69 0.18
N LEU A 336 -16.04 -9.54 -0.15
CA LEU A 336 -15.43 -10.48 0.79
C LEU A 336 -14.39 -9.78 1.66
N ALA A 337 -13.61 -8.89 1.04
CA ALA A 337 -12.59 -8.10 1.69
C ALA A 337 -12.46 -6.75 1.01
N ALA A 338 -12.06 -5.73 1.77
CA ALA A 338 -11.71 -4.43 1.22
C ALA A 338 -10.63 -3.77 2.07
N GLY A 339 -9.93 -2.83 1.46
CA GLY A 339 -8.89 -2.10 2.15
C GLY A 339 -8.36 -0.91 1.36
N TYR A 340 -7.44 -0.21 1.98
CA TYR A 340 -6.66 0.84 1.35
C TYR A 340 -5.25 0.86 1.91
N CYS A 341 -4.32 1.43 1.15
CA CYS A 341 -2.99 1.76 1.63
C CYS A 341 -2.76 3.25 1.51
N MET A 342 -2.64 3.93 2.64
CA MET A 342 -2.36 5.36 2.69
C MET A 342 -0.85 5.59 2.59
N TYR A 343 -0.44 6.48 1.69
CA TYR A 343 0.93 6.95 1.52
C TYR A 343 1.03 8.39 2.06
N SER A 344 1.56 8.53 3.27
CA SER A 344 1.69 9.83 3.95
C SER A 344 3.02 9.87 4.73
N SER A 345 3.05 10.63 5.83
CA SER A 345 4.17 10.63 6.79
C SER A 345 4.50 9.23 7.32
N SER A 346 3.52 8.34 7.32
CA SER A 346 3.67 6.89 7.46
C SER A 346 2.88 6.19 6.35
N VAL A 347 3.24 4.92 6.10
CA VAL A 347 2.51 4.07 5.15
C VAL A 347 1.63 3.11 5.95
N ILE A 348 0.32 3.23 5.80
CA ILE A 348 -0.67 2.49 6.61
C ILE A 348 -1.55 1.66 5.69
N PHE A 349 -1.51 0.34 5.86
CA PHE A 349 -2.38 -0.61 5.19
C PHE A 349 -3.55 -0.96 6.11
N VAL A 350 -4.77 -0.60 5.68
CA VAL A 350 -6.00 -0.90 6.40
C VAL A 350 -6.77 -1.97 5.67
N LEU A 351 -7.22 -3.00 6.39
CA LEU A 351 -7.86 -4.18 5.83
C LEU A 351 -9.07 -4.60 6.68
N THR A 352 -10.12 -5.03 5.99
CA THR A 352 -11.18 -5.87 6.56
C THR A 352 -11.41 -7.09 5.67
N ILE A 353 -11.69 -8.23 6.30
CA ILE A 353 -12.10 -9.50 5.69
C ILE A 353 -13.52 -9.89 6.16
N GLY A 354 -14.36 -8.89 6.44
CA GLY A 354 -15.74 -9.05 6.91
C GLY A 354 -15.89 -9.25 8.43
N LYS A 355 -14.79 -9.25 9.20
CA LYS A 355 -14.78 -9.40 10.67
C LYS A 355 -13.94 -8.33 11.35
N GLY A 356 -14.40 -7.09 11.27
CA GLY A 356 -13.73 -5.94 11.87
C GLY A 356 -12.62 -5.36 10.97
N VAL A 357 -12.00 -4.27 11.45
CA VAL A 357 -11.01 -3.48 10.69
C VAL A 357 -9.66 -3.49 11.41
N PHE A 358 -8.59 -3.75 10.65
CA PHE A 358 -7.23 -3.86 11.16
C PHE A 358 -6.32 -2.88 10.41
N ALA A 359 -5.39 -2.23 11.13
CA ALA A 359 -4.38 -1.37 10.52
C ALA A 359 -2.98 -1.91 10.77
N PHE A 360 -2.19 -1.90 9.70
CA PHE A 360 -0.81 -2.31 9.69
C PHE A 360 0.06 -1.14 9.23
N ALA A 361 1.07 -0.77 10.00
CA ALA A 361 2.04 0.24 9.61
C ALA A 361 3.24 -0.43 8.94
N LEU A 362 3.70 0.11 7.81
CA LEU A 362 4.94 -0.35 7.19
C LEU A 362 6.12 0.07 8.05
N ASP A 363 6.92 -0.91 8.49
CA ASP A 363 8.24 -0.64 9.05
C ASP A 363 9.25 -0.52 7.89
N PRO A 364 9.81 0.68 7.64
CA PRO A 364 10.75 0.89 6.54
C PRO A 364 12.10 0.19 6.76
N MET A 365 12.45 -0.21 7.99
CA MET A 365 13.71 -0.90 8.26
C MET A 365 13.68 -2.36 7.81
N TYR A 366 12.54 -3.02 7.96
CA TYR A 366 12.38 -4.45 7.63
C TYR A 366 11.54 -4.68 6.37
N GLY A 367 10.85 -3.65 5.87
CA GLY A 367 9.98 -3.75 4.70
C GLY A 367 8.72 -4.58 4.97
N GLU A 368 8.25 -4.60 6.21
CA GLU A 368 7.08 -5.40 6.62
C GLU A 368 5.96 -4.56 7.21
N PHE A 369 4.73 -4.92 6.86
CA PHE A 369 3.54 -4.36 7.49
C PHE A 369 3.35 -5.00 8.85
N VAL A 370 3.35 -4.18 9.91
CA VAL A 370 3.22 -4.60 11.31
C VAL A 370 1.87 -4.16 11.83
N LEU A 371 1.12 -5.08 12.44
CA LEU A 371 -0.17 -4.80 13.06
C LEU A 371 0.00 -3.77 14.19
N THR A 372 -0.66 -2.63 14.05
CA THR A 372 -0.60 -1.54 15.05
C THR A 372 -1.94 -1.31 15.74
N GLN A 373 -3.05 -1.63 15.08
CA GLN A 373 -4.39 -1.49 15.65
C GLN A 373 -5.27 -2.68 15.24
N GLU A 374 -5.89 -3.32 16.23
CA GLU A 374 -6.87 -4.39 16.07
C GLU A 374 -8.29 -3.84 16.24
N ASN A 375 -9.24 -4.32 15.44
CA ASN A 375 -10.68 -4.03 15.58
C ASN A 375 -11.00 -2.54 15.74
N ILE A 376 -10.52 -1.72 14.80
CA ILE A 376 -10.78 -0.27 14.78
C ILE A 376 -12.29 -0.03 14.84
N GLN A 377 -12.70 0.89 15.71
CA GLN A 377 -14.08 1.35 15.83
C GLN A 377 -14.10 2.86 15.64
N ILE A 378 -14.90 3.33 14.67
CA ILE A 378 -15.09 4.75 14.45
C ILE A 378 -15.94 5.36 15.59
N PRO A 379 -15.61 6.55 16.10
CA PRO A 379 -16.47 7.25 17.05
C PRO A 379 -17.89 7.44 16.49
N LYS A 380 -18.91 7.29 17.35
CA LYS A 380 -20.32 7.41 16.92
C LYS A 380 -20.72 8.82 16.48
N ALA A 381 -20.04 9.83 17.01
CA ALA A 381 -20.16 11.24 16.65
C ALA A 381 -18.79 11.92 16.64
N GLY A 382 -18.67 13.06 15.95
CA GLY A 382 -17.42 13.81 15.89
C GLY A 382 -17.61 15.19 15.29
N LYS A 383 -17.12 16.23 15.97
CA LYS A 383 -17.23 17.64 15.52
C LYS A 383 -16.20 17.99 14.44
N ILE A 384 -16.07 17.17 13.40
CA ILE A 384 -15.20 17.38 12.23
C ILE A 384 -16.03 17.15 10.97
N TYR A 385 -15.98 18.08 10.02
CA TYR A 385 -16.53 17.87 8.68
C TYR A 385 -15.46 18.07 7.62
N SER A 386 -15.56 17.27 6.55
CA SER A 386 -14.61 17.24 5.46
C SER A 386 -15.32 17.33 4.11
N PHE A 387 -15.37 18.55 3.56
CA PHE A 387 -16.02 18.88 2.30
C PHE A 387 -15.21 19.95 1.56
N ASN A 388 -15.25 19.93 0.23
CA ASN A 388 -14.68 20.99 -0.58
C ASN A 388 -15.63 22.20 -0.66
N GLU A 389 -15.58 23.09 0.33
CA GLU A 389 -16.42 24.30 0.37
C GLU A 389 -16.20 25.29 -0.79
N GLY A 390 -15.15 25.12 -1.60
CA GLY A 390 -15.00 25.85 -2.86
C GLY A 390 -16.17 25.63 -3.83
N ASN A 391 -16.88 24.50 -3.69
CA ASN A 391 -18.06 24.17 -4.49
C ASN A 391 -19.39 24.60 -3.84
N TYR A 392 -19.38 25.34 -2.73
CA TYR A 392 -20.59 25.68 -1.97
C TYR A 392 -21.72 26.31 -2.81
N GLN A 393 -21.39 27.18 -3.76
CA GLN A 393 -22.38 27.83 -4.65
C GLN A 393 -22.98 26.89 -5.70
N LEU A 394 -22.37 25.72 -5.90
CA LEU A 394 -22.79 24.69 -6.83
C LEU A 394 -23.65 23.59 -6.19
N TRP A 395 -23.75 23.59 -4.85
CA TRP A 395 -24.56 22.63 -4.11
C TRP A 395 -26.04 23.00 -4.04
N ASP A 396 -26.85 21.99 -3.72
CA ASP A 396 -28.27 22.16 -3.40
C ASP A 396 -28.44 22.91 -2.06
N ASP A 397 -29.54 23.65 -1.93
CA ASP A 397 -29.76 24.53 -0.77
C ASP A 397 -29.89 23.75 0.55
N LYS A 398 -30.38 22.51 0.50
CA LYS A 398 -30.41 21.60 1.66
C LYS A 398 -29.02 21.34 2.23
N LEU A 399 -28.03 21.07 1.35
CA LEU A 399 -26.66 20.83 1.76
C LEU A 399 -25.97 22.11 2.23
N LYS A 400 -26.23 23.25 1.58
CA LYS A 400 -25.74 24.56 2.04
C LYS A 400 -26.17 24.83 3.48
N LYS A 401 -27.47 24.64 3.76
CA LYS A 401 -28.04 24.81 5.09
C LYS A 401 -27.35 23.92 6.12
N TYR A 402 -27.13 22.64 5.80
CA TYR A 402 -26.38 21.74 6.67
C TYR A 402 -24.98 22.27 7.00
N ILE A 403 -24.21 22.67 5.99
CA ILE A 403 -22.85 23.20 6.16
C ILE A 403 -22.84 24.50 6.98
N ASP A 404 -23.81 25.38 6.77
CA ASP A 404 -23.93 26.62 7.54
C ASP A 404 -24.22 26.35 9.02
N ASP A 405 -25.11 25.40 9.31
CA ASP A 405 -25.47 25.02 10.67
C ASP A 405 -24.31 24.31 11.40
N LEU A 406 -23.32 23.74 10.69
CA LEU A 406 -22.08 23.21 11.31
C LEU A 406 -21.13 24.31 11.81
N LYS A 407 -21.22 25.51 11.23
CA LYS A 407 -20.38 26.67 11.58
C LYS A 407 -20.91 27.42 12.79
N ASP A 408 -22.14 27.15 13.21
CA ASP A 408 -22.70 27.69 14.44
C ASP A 408 -21.93 27.12 15.67
N PRO A 409 -21.36 27.98 16.53
CA PRO A 409 -20.70 27.53 17.76
C PRO A 409 -21.63 26.83 18.77
N GLY A 410 -22.94 27.03 18.64
CA GLY A 410 -23.97 26.50 19.51
C GLY A 410 -23.76 26.90 20.99
N PRO A 411 -24.45 26.21 21.93
CA PRO A 411 -24.35 26.51 23.36
C PRO A 411 -22.95 26.32 23.95
N SER A 412 -22.14 25.45 23.34
CA SER A 412 -20.77 25.16 23.79
C SER A 412 -19.74 26.22 23.39
N GLY A 413 -20.11 27.20 22.54
CA GLY A 413 -19.20 28.22 22.03
C GLY A 413 -18.13 27.69 21.05
N LYS A 414 -18.28 26.44 20.55
CA LYS A 414 -17.30 25.75 19.71
C LYS A 414 -17.99 25.08 18.51
N PRO A 415 -17.76 25.58 17.29
CA PRO A 415 -18.34 25.00 16.08
C PRO A 415 -17.61 23.71 15.69
N TYR A 416 -18.07 23.07 14.62
CA TYR A 416 -17.32 21.96 14.04
C TYR A 416 -15.99 22.45 13.43
N SER A 417 -14.98 21.59 13.45
CA SER A 417 -13.71 21.83 12.77
C SER A 417 -13.79 21.38 11.31
N ALA A 418 -13.51 22.28 10.37
CA ALA A 418 -13.33 21.92 8.97
C ALA A 418 -11.95 21.30 8.74
N ARG A 419 -11.87 20.14 8.08
CA ARG A 419 -10.61 19.53 7.63
C ARG A 419 -10.84 18.91 6.26
N TYR A 420 -10.09 19.32 5.25
CA TYR A 420 -10.20 18.76 3.90
C TYR A 420 -8.80 18.71 3.30
N ILE A 421 -8.27 17.49 3.13
CA ILE A 421 -6.95 17.24 2.57
C ILE A 421 -7.03 17.28 1.04
N GLY A 422 -8.14 16.76 0.48
CA GLY A 422 -8.32 16.63 -0.97
C GLY A 422 -7.82 15.31 -1.55
N SER A 423 -7.49 14.34 -0.70
CA SER A 423 -7.33 12.92 -1.05
C SER A 423 -8.38 12.14 -0.26
N LEU A 424 -9.17 11.31 -0.95
CA LEU A 424 -10.19 10.48 -0.33
C LEU A 424 -9.59 9.60 0.75
N VAL A 425 -8.47 8.92 0.47
CA VAL A 425 -7.82 8.01 1.43
C VAL A 425 -7.36 8.76 2.68
N GLY A 426 -6.73 9.93 2.52
CA GLY A 426 -6.27 10.73 3.65
C GLY A 426 -7.43 11.27 4.52
N ASP A 427 -8.46 11.81 3.88
CA ASP A 427 -9.64 12.34 4.57
C ASP A 427 -10.47 11.23 5.24
N PHE A 428 -10.61 10.07 4.60
CA PHE A 428 -11.27 8.90 5.15
C PHE A 428 -10.51 8.31 6.33
N HIS A 429 -9.19 8.10 6.22
CA HIS A 429 -8.38 7.55 7.31
C HIS A 429 -8.47 8.40 8.58
N ARG A 430 -8.42 9.73 8.44
CA ARG A 430 -8.63 10.65 9.57
C ARG A 430 -10.03 10.49 10.17
N THR A 431 -11.06 10.42 9.32
CA THR A 431 -12.47 10.25 9.74
C THR A 431 -12.66 8.93 10.48
N LEU A 432 -12.02 7.85 10.02
CA LEU A 432 -12.07 6.53 10.65
C LEU A 432 -11.50 6.55 12.07
N LEU A 433 -10.41 7.27 12.31
CA LEU A 433 -9.74 7.32 13.61
C LEU A 433 -10.32 8.36 14.58
N TYR A 434 -10.74 9.51 14.08
CA TYR A 434 -11.15 10.65 14.92
C TYR A 434 -12.66 10.94 14.88
N GLY A 435 -13.41 10.21 14.06
CA GLY A 435 -14.83 10.44 13.84
C GLY A 435 -15.07 11.72 13.04
N GLY A 436 -16.36 12.05 12.92
CA GLY A 436 -16.85 13.12 12.06
C GLY A 436 -17.40 12.58 10.75
N ILE A 437 -17.48 13.46 9.76
CA ILE A 437 -18.07 13.15 8.47
C ILE A 437 -17.20 13.66 7.32
N TYR A 438 -17.01 12.79 6.33
CA TYR A 438 -16.52 13.16 5.01
C TYR A 438 -17.68 13.17 4.02
N GLY A 439 -17.69 14.13 3.11
CA GLY A 439 -18.63 14.08 2.01
C GLY A 439 -18.09 14.64 0.69
N TYR A 440 -18.45 13.92 -0.37
CA TYR A 440 -18.27 14.30 -1.76
C TYR A 440 -19.65 14.34 -2.43
N PRO A 441 -20.38 15.45 -2.27
CA PRO A 441 -21.74 15.57 -2.77
C PRO A 441 -21.79 15.66 -4.30
N ARG A 442 -22.98 15.49 -4.86
CA ARG A 442 -23.27 16.00 -6.21
C ARG A 442 -23.20 17.52 -6.25
N ASP A 443 -22.95 18.06 -7.43
CA ASP A 443 -23.07 19.50 -7.69
C ASP A 443 -23.62 19.77 -9.10
N LYS A 444 -23.79 21.05 -9.45
CA LYS A 444 -24.31 21.46 -10.77
C LYS A 444 -23.52 20.91 -11.96
N LYS A 445 -22.22 20.66 -11.82
CA LYS A 445 -21.35 20.10 -12.87
C LYS A 445 -21.37 18.58 -12.84
N SER A 446 -21.24 17.99 -11.64
CA SER A 446 -21.18 16.56 -11.41
C SER A 446 -22.46 16.07 -10.72
N LYS A 447 -23.51 15.87 -11.53
CA LYS A 447 -24.87 15.55 -11.03
C LYS A 447 -24.97 14.26 -10.22
N ASN A 448 -24.06 13.32 -10.45
CA ASN A 448 -23.96 12.04 -9.75
C ASN A 448 -22.75 11.97 -8.81
N GLY A 449 -22.18 13.12 -8.41
CA GLY A 449 -20.93 13.15 -7.65
C GLY A 449 -19.70 12.87 -8.52
N LYS A 450 -18.52 12.85 -7.89
CA LYS A 450 -17.24 12.57 -8.56
C LYS A 450 -16.72 11.16 -8.29
N LEU A 451 -16.93 10.61 -7.10
CA LEU A 451 -16.34 9.33 -6.70
C LEU A 451 -17.05 8.16 -7.39
N ARG A 452 -16.28 7.13 -7.75
CA ARG A 452 -16.75 5.93 -8.45
C ARG A 452 -17.23 4.89 -7.46
N LEU A 453 -18.34 4.25 -7.81
CA LEU A 453 -19.02 3.30 -6.93
C LEU A 453 -18.15 2.08 -6.62
N LEU A 454 -17.63 1.41 -7.66
CA LEU A 454 -16.93 0.13 -7.52
C LEU A 454 -15.56 0.24 -6.85
N TYR A 455 -14.78 1.26 -7.21
CA TYR A 455 -13.37 1.35 -6.81
C TYR A 455 -13.14 2.20 -5.57
N GLU A 456 -14.03 3.16 -5.29
CA GLU A 456 -13.83 4.16 -4.23
C GLU A 456 -14.93 4.03 -3.16
N CYS A 457 -16.19 4.23 -3.53
CA CYS A 457 -17.29 4.34 -2.57
C CYS A 457 -17.61 3.01 -1.88
N ALA A 458 -17.70 1.90 -2.62
CA ALA A 458 -18.06 0.60 -2.06
C ALA A 458 -16.96 0.06 -1.11
N PRO A 459 -15.67 0.01 -1.47
CA PRO A 459 -14.61 -0.41 -0.55
C PRO A 459 -14.56 0.42 0.74
N MET A 460 -14.66 1.75 0.64
CA MET A 460 -14.65 2.64 1.80
C MET A 460 -15.89 2.43 2.69
N SER A 461 -17.07 2.24 2.08
CA SER A 461 -18.30 1.97 2.81
C SER A 461 -18.29 0.61 3.51
N PHE A 462 -17.69 -0.41 2.91
CA PHE A 462 -17.50 -1.71 3.56
C PHE A 462 -16.60 -1.59 4.79
N ILE A 463 -15.49 -0.85 4.69
CA ILE A 463 -14.58 -0.61 5.81
C ILE A 463 -15.28 0.17 6.93
N VAL A 464 -16.01 1.25 6.60
CA VAL A 464 -16.64 2.08 7.64
C VAL A 464 -17.71 1.30 8.40
N GLU A 465 -18.49 0.45 7.73
CA GLU A 465 -19.52 -0.36 8.38
C GLU A 465 -18.91 -1.44 9.28
N GLN A 466 -17.82 -2.07 8.84
CA GLN A 466 -17.03 -2.99 9.67
C GLN A 466 -16.41 -2.30 10.90
N ALA A 467 -16.16 -1.00 10.82
CA ALA A 467 -15.74 -0.17 11.96
C ALA A 467 -16.91 0.40 12.78
N GLY A 468 -18.16 0.08 12.44
CA GLY A 468 -19.36 0.54 13.16
C GLY A 468 -19.82 1.96 12.82
N GLY A 469 -19.42 2.50 11.67
CA GLY A 469 -19.89 3.76 11.08
C GLY A 469 -20.93 3.54 9.97
N LYS A 470 -21.13 4.56 9.12
CA LYS A 470 -22.14 4.56 8.06
C LYS A 470 -21.60 5.16 6.76
N GLY A 471 -21.96 4.57 5.62
CA GLY A 471 -21.73 5.10 4.27
C GLY A 471 -23.06 5.23 3.50
N SER A 472 -23.35 6.43 3.02
CA SER A 472 -24.63 6.81 2.39
C SER A 472 -24.41 7.67 1.15
N ASP A 473 -25.30 7.59 0.17
CA ASP A 473 -25.34 8.53 -0.97
C ASP A 473 -26.14 9.81 -0.64
N GLY A 474 -26.60 9.92 0.60
CA GLY A 474 -27.46 10.99 1.11
C GLY A 474 -28.93 10.57 1.25
N SER A 475 -29.30 9.42 0.67
CA SER A 475 -30.64 8.86 0.71
C SER A 475 -30.69 7.34 0.97
N ALA A 476 -29.71 6.60 0.47
CA ALA A 476 -29.60 5.16 0.55
C ALA A 476 -28.20 4.71 0.99
N ARG A 477 -28.10 3.50 1.53
CA ARG A 477 -26.83 2.86 1.89
C ARG A 477 -26.04 2.55 0.63
N VAL A 478 -24.77 2.96 0.58
CA VAL A 478 -23.91 2.82 -0.62
C VAL A 478 -23.75 1.36 -1.06
N LEU A 479 -23.61 0.42 -0.12
CA LEU A 479 -23.39 -0.99 -0.41
C LEU A 479 -24.61 -1.70 -1.02
N ASP A 480 -25.81 -1.10 -0.92
CA ASP A 480 -27.05 -1.63 -1.49
C ASP A 480 -27.26 -1.16 -2.95
N ILE A 481 -26.41 -0.24 -3.44
CA ILE A 481 -26.51 0.27 -4.81
C ILE A 481 -25.95 -0.79 -5.76
N GLN A 482 -26.81 -1.31 -6.63
CA GLN A 482 -26.40 -2.17 -7.74
C GLN A 482 -25.72 -1.31 -8.83
N PRO A 483 -24.43 -1.54 -9.15
CA PRO A 483 -23.78 -0.87 -10.27
C PRO A 483 -24.42 -1.29 -11.59
N THR A 484 -24.68 -0.31 -12.45
CA THR A 484 -25.18 -0.49 -13.81
C THR A 484 -24.08 -0.30 -14.86
N GLU A 485 -23.04 0.44 -14.49
CA GLU A 485 -21.84 0.69 -15.29
C GLU A 485 -20.61 0.55 -14.39
N ILE A 486 -19.49 0.16 -14.97
CA ILE A 486 -18.22 -0.01 -14.24
C ILE A 486 -17.75 1.31 -13.63
N HIS A 487 -17.82 2.38 -14.42
CA HIS A 487 -17.35 3.71 -14.03
C HIS A 487 -18.49 4.58 -13.43
N GLN A 488 -19.55 3.94 -12.93
CA GLN A 488 -20.68 4.63 -12.31
C GLN A 488 -20.21 5.47 -11.12
N ARG A 489 -20.61 6.75 -11.09
CA ARG A 489 -20.32 7.67 -9.98
C ARG A 489 -21.52 7.81 -9.06
N VAL A 490 -21.24 8.03 -7.77
CA VAL A 490 -22.26 8.32 -6.75
C VAL A 490 -21.78 9.42 -5.81
N PRO A 491 -22.69 10.24 -5.26
CA PRO A 491 -22.38 11.05 -4.08
C PRO A 491 -21.98 10.13 -2.92
N LEU A 492 -21.08 10.60 -2.06
CA LEU A 492 -20.65 9.85 -0.88
C LEU A 492 -20.73 10.74 0.36
N TYR A 493 -21.35 10.21 1.42
CA TYR A 493 -21.33 10.75 2.78
C TYR A 493 -20.99 9.61 3.74
N ILE A 494 -19.86 9.72 4.42
CA ILE A 494 -19.29 8.59 5.14
C ILE A 494 -18.64 9.04 6.46
N GLY A 495 -18.79 8.23 7.51
CA GLY A 495 -18.13 8.46 8.79
C GLY A 495 -18.95 8.01 9.99
N SER A 496 -18.92 8.81 11.04
CA SER A 496 -19.65 8.62 12.29
C SER A 496 -21.16 8.51 12.03
N VAL A 497 -21.80 7.48 12.61
CA VAL A 497 -23.22 7.16 12.39
C VAL A 497 -24.12 8.38 12.64
N GLU A 498 -23.94 9.06 13.77
CA GLU A 498 -24.79 10.20 14.14
C GLU A 498 -24.61 11.40 13.19
N GLU A 499 -23.41 11.59 12.65
CA GLU A 499 -23.11 12.71 11.75
C GLU A 499 -23.69 12.46 10.35
N VAL A 500 -23.63 11.22 9.86
CA VAL A 500 -24.23 10.83 8.57
C VAL A 500 -25.76 10.89 8.65
N GLU A 501 -26.36 10.37 9.72
CA GLU A 501 -27.81 10.46 9.94
C GLU A 501 -28.29 11.90 10.12
N LYS A 502 -27.48 12.77 10.76
CA LYS A 502 -27.76 14.20 10.83
C LYS A 502 -27.81 14.79 9.43
N LEU A 503 -26.86 14.49 8.56
CA LEU A 503 -26.85 14.98 7.18
C LEU A 503 -28.05 14.46 6.37
N GLU A 504 -28.37 13.17 6.46
CA GLU A 504 -29.53 12.58 5.77
C GLU A 504 -30.84 13.29 6.13
N LYS A 505 -31.02 13.70 7.40
CA LYS A 505 -32.20 14.48 7.82
C LYS A 505 -32.31 15.86 7.16
N TYR A 506 -31.18 16.48 6.80
CA TYR A 506 -31.21 17.74 6.05
C TYR A 506 -31.54 17.51 4.58
N LEU A 507 -31.14 16.37 4.02
CA LEU A 507 -31.33 16.04 2.61
C LEU A 507 -32.72 15.45 2.31
N ALA A 508 -33.38 14.82 3.29
CA ALA A 508 -34.74 14.27 3.21
C ALA A 508 -35.80 15.29 2.78
#